data_AF-A0A9C9JQY7-F1
#
_entry.id   AF-A0A9C9JQY7-F1
#
_cell.length_a   1.000
_cell.length_b   1.000
_cell.length_c   1.000
_cell.angle_alpha   90.00
_cell.angle_beta   90.00
_cell.angle_gamma   90.00
#
_symmetry.space_group_name_H-M   'P 1'
#
loop_
_entity.id
_entity.type
_entity.pdbx_description
1 polymer ?
#
loop_
_entity_poly.entity_id
_entity_poly.type
_entity_poly.pdbx_seq_one_letter_code
_entity_poly.pdbx_strand_id
1 'polypeptide(L)'
;MKNCPKCQSERLPEDVYCGMCGFKLDSFDRMSHITQKELTVEDVRIKLGTVYYKMGKYHEAIDIFEKILKTSPEDAVAKRMLESIKDKLFDSIGE
;
A
#
# COMPACT_ATOMS: atom_id res chain seq x y z
N MET A 1 9.60 7.54 31.29
CA MET A 1 11.03 7.83 31.53
C MET A 1 11.41 9.05 30.69
N LYS A 2 11.75 10.20 31.31
CA LYS A 2 11.92 11.48 30.59
C LYS A 2 13.33 11.72 30.02
N ASN A 3 14.31 10.88 30.35
CA ASN A 3 15.73 11.10 30.03
C ASN A 3 16.38 9.88 29.39
N CYS A 4 17.33 10.09 28.45
CA CYS A 4 18.08 9.08 27.72
C CYS A 4 18.75 8.09 28.70
N PRO A 5 18.66 6.77 28.52
CA PRO A 5 19.22 5.85 29.51
C PRO A 5 20.74 5.76 29.39
N LYS A 6 21.31 6.24 28.27
CA LYS A 6 22.75 6.25 27.99
C LYS A 6 23.41 7.55 28.43
N CYS A 7 22.86 8.70 28.05
CA CYS A 7 23.49 10.01 28.33
C CYS A 7 22.66 10.93 29.22
N GLN A 8 21.49 10.49 29.68
CA GLN A 8 20.60 11.24 30.58
C GLN A 8 20.09 12.58 30.03
N SER A 9 20.35 12.92 28.77
CA SER A 9 19.75 14.07 28.11
C SER A 9 18.22 13.96 28.13
N GLU A 10 17.54 15.10 28.09
CA GLU A 10 16.10 15.13 27.89
C GLU A 10 15.72 14.34 26.61
N ARG A 11 14.62 13.58 26.70
CA ARG A 11 14.01 12.92 25.55
C ARG A 11 12.70 13.60 25.23
N LEU A 12 12.48 13.88 23.96
CA LEU A 12 11.14 14.18 23.48
C LEU A 12 10.37 12.88 23.24
N PRO A 13 9.04 12.87 23.43
CA PRO A 13 8.21 11.68 23.23
C PRO A 13 8.33 11.06 21.82
N GLU A 14 8.70 11.86 20.83
CA GLU A 14 8.83 11.48 19.43
C GLU A 14 10.26 11.01 19.05
N ASP A 15 11.24 11.16 19.94
CA ASP A 15 12.64 10.85 19.65
C ASP A 15 12.87 9.35 19.51
N VAL A 16 13.14 8.90 18.28
CA VAL A 16 13.59 7.53 17.97
C VAL A 16 15.06 7.32 18.40
N TYR A 17 15.86 8.39 18.34
CA TYR A 17 17.27 8.41 18.74
C TYR A 17 17.53 9.62 19.61
N CYS A 18 18.43 9.48 20.58
CA CYS A 18 18.89 10.61 21.38
C CYS A 18 19.72 11.57 20.51
N GLY A 19 19.27 12.82 20.39
CA GLY A 19 19.98 13.87 19.63
C GLY A 19 21.39 14.19 20.15
N MET A 20 21.69 13.91 21.42
CA MET A 20 23.01 14.18 22.01
C MET A 20 24.03 13.05 21.81
N CYS A 21 23.60 11.77 21.85
CA CYS A 21 24.54 10.64 21.86
C CYS A 21 24.26 9.55 20.81
N GLY A 22 23.22 9.73 19.98
CA GLY A 22 22.83 8.79 18.94
C GLY A 22 22.28 7.44 19.44
N PHE A 23 22.05 7.30 20.74
CA PHE A 23 21.51 6.06 21.30
C PHE A 23 20.05 5.85 20.86
N LYS A 24 19.73 4.64 20.39
CA LYS A 24 18.37 4.25 20.02
C LYS A 24 17.49 4.15 21.27
N LEU A 25 16.44 4.97 21.32
CA LEU A 25 15.57 5.08 22.48
C LEU A 25 14.47 4.03 22.33
N ASP A 26 14.73 2.83 22.86
CA ASP A 26 13.83 1.70 22.69
C ASP A 26 12.69 1.76 23.73
N SER A 27 11.53 2.27 23.34
CA SER A 27 10.25 1.92 23.98
C SER A 27 9.05 2.29 23.10
N PHE A 28 8.59 1.26 22.40
CA PHE A 28 7.32 1.10 21.69
C PHE A 28 6.10 1.79 22.34
N ASP A 29 5.40 2.60 21.55
CA ASP A 29 3.97 2.40 21.28
C ASP A 29 3.72 2.69 19.80
N ARG A 30 3.82 1.66 18.96
CA ARG A 30 3.47 1.76 17.53
C ARG A 30 1.95 1.72 17.38
N MET A 31 1.24 2.75 17.84
CA MET A 31 -0.21 2.81 17.65
C MET A 31 -0.71 4.04 16.88
N SER A 32 0.11 5.00 16.48
CA SER A 32 -0.43 6.19 15.78
C SER A 32 0.42 6.84 14.69
N HIS A 33 1.54 6.23 14.29
CA HIS A 33 2.34 6.77 13.18
C HIS A 33 2.80 5.69 12.20
N ILE A 34 1.85 5.04 11.53
CA ILE A 34 2.08 4.58 10.17
C ILE A 34 1.77 5.78 9.26
N THR A 35 2.77 6.62 8.97
CA THR A 35 2.63 7.68 7.95
C THR A 35 2.38 7.11 6.54
N GLN A 36 2.47 5.78 6.39
CA GLN A 36 2.13 5.04 5.19
C GLN A 36 1.31 3.82 5.61
N LYS A 37 0.04 3.73 5.18
CA LYS A 37 -0.77 2.51 5.31
C LYS A 37 0.08 1.32 4.84
N GLU A 38 0.16 0.27 5.65
CA GLU A 38 0.81 -0.97 5.22
C GLU A 38 0.11 -1.47 3.96
N LEU A 39 0.83 -1.40 2.83
CA LEU A 39 0.30 -1.84 1.55
C LEU A 39 0.35 -3.36 1.55
N THR A 40 -0.83 -3.97 1.53
CA THR A 40 -0.91 -5.42 1.33
C THR A 40 -0.46 -5.75 -0.09
N VAL A 41 -0.08 -7.02 -0.31
CA VAL A 41 0.22 -7.52 -1.66
C VAL A 41 -0.96 -7.28 -2.61
N GLU A 42 -2.18 -7.33 -2.09
CA GLU A 42 -3.41 -7.05 -2.82
C GLU A 42 -3.52 -5.57 -3.22
N ASP A 43 -3.27 -4.63 -2.31
CA ASP A 43 -3.25 -3.19 -2.64
C ASP A 43 -2.23 -2.86 -3.75
N VAL A 44 -1.07 -3.51 -3.73
CA VAL A 44 -0.03 -3.34 -4.76
C VAL A 44 -0.49 -3.91 -6.11
N ARG A 45 -1.12 -5.09 -6.11
CA ARG A 45 -1.64 -5.71 -7.33
C ARG A 45 -2.78 -4.89 -7.94
N ILE A 46 -3.69 -4.34 -7.13
CA ILE A 46 -4.76 -3.43 -7.57
C ILE A 46 -4.16 -2.23 -8.31
N LYS A 47 -3.14 -1.59 -7.72
CA LYS A 47 -2.45 -0.46 -8.34
C LYS A 47 -1.78 -0.84 -9.65
N LEU A 48 -1.10 -1.98 -9.69
CA LEU A 48 -0.45 -2.48 -10.90
C LEU A 48 -1.46 -2.73 -12.04
N GLY A 49 -2.56 -3.41 -11.75
CA GLY A 49 -3.64 -3.63 -12.73
C GLY A 49 -4.24 -2.32 -13.22
N THR A 50 -4.40 -1.34 -12.33
CA THR A 50 -4.88 0.02 -12.69
C THR A 50 -3.91 0.75 -13.61
N VAL A 51 -2.60 0.58 -13.39
CA VAL A 51 -1.57 1.15 -14.28
C VAL A 51 -1.66 0.51 -15.66
N TYR A 52 -1.73 -0.82 -15.75
CA TYR A 52 -1.89 -1.50 -17.04
C TYR A 52 -3.17 -1.07 -17.78
N TYR A 53 -4.30 -0.95 -17.06
CA TYR A 53 -5.54 -0.43 -17.63
C TYR A 53 -5.35 0.97 -18.24
N LYS A 54 -4.72 1.89 -17.51
CA LYS A 54 -4.45 3.26 -18.00
C LYS A 54 -3.47 3.30 -19.18
N MET A 55 -2.59 2.31 -19.29
CA MET A 55 -1.68 2.16 -20.44
C MET A 55 -2.35 1.52 -21.66
N GLY A 56 -3.65 1.17 -21.60
CA GLY A 56 -4.34 0.44 -22.67
C GLY A 56 -3.97 -1.05 -22.76
N LYS A 57 -3.18 -1.54 -21.80
CA LYS A 57 -2.73 -2.94 -21.69
C LYS A 57 -3.80 -3.78 -21.02
N TYR A 58 -4.92 -3.96 -21.73
CA TYR A 58 -6.14 -4.55 -21.18
C TYR A 58 -5.98 -6.03 -20.81
N HIS A 59 -5.26 -6.81 -21.61
CA HIS A 59 -5.01 -8.22 -21.32
C HIS A 59 -4.18 -8.41 -20.05
N GLU A 60 -3.08 -7.66 -19.89
CA GLU A 60 -2.27 -7.73 -18.67
C GLU A 60 -3.02 -7.21 -17.44
N ALA A 61 -3.90 -6.22 -17.60
CA ALA A 61 -4.76 -5.75 -16.51
C ALA A 61 -5.75 -6.84 -16.07
N ILE A 62 -6.38 -7.54 -17.02
CA ILE A 62 -7.30 -8.66 -16.73
C ILE A 62 -6.59 -9.74 -15.92
N ASP A 63 -5.40 -10.19 -16.36
CA ASP A 63 -4.63 -11.23 -15.68
C ASP A 63 -4.33 -10.88 -14.22
N ILE A 64 -4.06 -9.61 -13.92
CA ILE A 64 -3.81 -9.12 -12.57
C ILE A 64 -5.09 -9.18 -11.73
N PHE A 65 -6.21 -8.66 -12.25
CA PHE A 65 -7.47 -8.63 -11.51
C PHE A 65 -8.09 -10.02 -11.31
N GLU A 66 -7.94 -10.94 -12.26
CA GLU A 66 -8.36 -12.34 -12.07
C GLU A 66 -7.57 -13.04 -10.97
N LYS A 67 -6.25 -12.77 -10.86
CA LYS A 67 -5.44 -13.31 -9.76
C LYS A 67 -5.88 -12.77 -8.41
N ILE A 68 -6.32 -11.51 -8.34
CA ILE A 68 -6.89 -10.92 -7.11
C ILE A 68 -8.19 -11.65 -6.77
N LEU A 69 -9.10 -11.85 -7.73
CA LEU A 69 -10.37 -12.52 -7.49
C LEU A 69 -10.23 -14.01 -7.13
N LYS A 70 -9.12 -14.66 -7.51
CA LYS A 70 -8.82 -16.03 -7.05
C LYS A 70 -8.52 -16.10 -5.56
N THR A 71 -7.88 -15.07 -4.99
CA THR A 71 -7.57 -15.02 -3.56
C THR A 71 -8.68 -14.34 -2.75
N SER A 72 -9.32 -13.34 -3.35
CA SER A 72 -10.36 -12.51 -2.75
C SER A 72 -11.55 -12.40 -3.72
N PRO A 73 -12.41 -13.43 -3.78
CA PRO A 73 -13.52 -13.47 -4.74
C PRO A 73 -14.55 -12.35 -4.59
N GLU A 74 -14.55 -11.66 -3.44
CA GLU A 74 -15.45 -10.56 -3.12
C GLU A 74 -14.81 -9.17 -3.33
N ASP A 75 -13.59 -9.08 -3.85
CA ASP A 75 -12.94 -7.79 -4.07
C ASP A 75 -13.72 -6.95 -5.10
N ALA A 76 -14.37 -5.91 -4.59
CA ALA A 76 -15.25 -5.03 -5.37
C ALA A 76 -14.48 -4.19 -6.39
N VAL A 77 -13.21 -3.88 -6.11
CA VAL A 77 -12.38 -3.05 -7.01
C VAL A 77 -11.97 -3.87 -8.22
N ALA A 78 -11.49 -5.09 -8.03
CA ALA A 78 -11.11 -6.00 -9.10
C ALA A 78 -12.30 -6.33 -10.02
N LYS A 79 -13.50 -6.56 -9.47
CA LYS A 79 -14.73 -6.76 -10.28
C LYS A 79 -15.04 -5.55 -11.16
N ARG A 80 -15.11 -4.35 -10.58
CA ARG A 80 -15.42 -3.11 -11.31
C ARG A 80 -14.40 -2.81 -12.40
N MET A 81 -13.12 -3.04 -12.11
CA MET A 81 -12.06 -2.83 -13.09
C MET A 81 -12.17 -3.81 -14.27
N LEU A 82 -12.49 -5.08 -14.03
CA LEU A 82 -12.74 -6.06 -15.09
C LEU A 82 -13.95 -5.69 -15.96
N GLU A 83 -15.03 -5.21 -15.37
CA GLU A 83 -16.19 -4.71 -16.12
C GLU A 83 -15.78 -3.53 -17.02
N SER A 84 -15.10 -2.54 -16.45
CA SER A 84 -14.62 -1.36 -17.21
C SER A 84 -13.70 -1.73 -18.38
N ILE A 85 -12.85 -2.76 -18.19
CA ILE A 85 -11.98 -3.26 -19.26
C ILE A 85 -12.80 -3.94 -20.37
N LYS A 86 -13.80 -4.74 -20.00
CA LYS A 86 -14.67 -5.44 -20.96
C LYS A 86 -15.46 -4.46 -21.82
N ASP A 87 -16.00 -3.41 -21.20
CA ASP A 87 -16.72 -2.36 -21.92
C ASP A 87 -15.80 -1.67 -22.95
N LYS A 88 -14.58 -1.31 -22.54
CA LYS A 88 -13.57 -0.72 -23.43
C LYS A 88 -13.19 -1.63 -24.60
N LEU A 89 -13.07 -2.93 -24.36
CA LEU A 89 -12.78 -3.90 -25.40
C LEU A 89 -13.96 -4.07 -26.35
N PHE A 90 -15.19 -4.10 -25.83
CA PHE A 90 -16.40 -4.19 -26.64
C PHE A 90 -16.55 -2.97 -27.56
N ASP A 91 -16.36 -1.77 -27.02
CA ASP A 91 -16.37 -0.52 -27.79
C ASP A 91 -15.33 -0.52 -28.91
N SER A 92 -14.15 -1.10 -28.67
CA SER A 92 -13.07 -1.18 -29.67
C SER A 92 -13.32 -2.15 -30.83
N ILE A 93 -14.31 -3.03 -30.72
CA ILE A 93 -14.69 -4.00 -31.76
C ILE A 93 -15.87 -3.48 -32.60
N GLY A 94 -16.53 -2.41 -32.15
CA GLY A 94 -17.72 -1.83 -32.78
C GLY A 94 -17.47 -0.74 -33.83
N GLU A 95 -16.22 -0.36 -34.10
CA GLU A 95 -15.80 0.56 -35.19
C GLU A 95 -15.14 -0.22 -36.35
#